data_AF-A0A1E4A1A5-F1
#
_entry.id   AF-A0A1E4A1A5-F1
#
_cell.length_a   1.000
_cell.length_b   1.000
_cell.length_c   1.000
_cell.angle_alpha   90.00
_cell.angle_beta   90.00
_cell.angle_gamma   90.00
#
_symmetry.space_group_name_H-M   'P 1'
#
loop_
_entity.id
_entity.type
_entity.pdbx_description
1 polymer ?
#
loop_
_entity_poly.entity_id
_entity_poly.type
_entity_poly.pdbx_seq_one_letter_code
_entity_poly.pdbx_strand_id
1 'polypeptide(L)'
;MVPTGVPIVDQDLAAYQYKKRGFSDYQDIASISSNQRIREFLFNEEDFGLELNLGFPSHYSYLRSIATFNRENRVELILFFTDDINLCLDRAEIRHINGGHEEPGRYHPMQA
;
A
#
# COMPACT_ATOMS: atom_id res chain seq x y z
N MET A 1 17.10 -2.19 -3.83
CA MET A 1 17.08 -1.27 -2.67
C MET A 1 16.30 -0.04 -3.13
N VAL A 2 15.35 0.49 -2.34
CA VAL A 2 14.53 1.64 -2.78
C VAL A 2 15.44 2.87 -2.94
N PRO A 3 15.45 3.56 -4.10
CA PRO A 3 16.32 4.71 -4.30
C PRO A 3 16.03 5.84 -3.31
N THR A 4 17.08 6.46 -2.78
CA THR A 4 16.93 7.59 -1.85
C THR A 4 16.42 8.82 -2.59
N GLY A 5 15.45 9.53 -2.00
CA GLY A 5 14.89 10.76 -2.57
C GLY A 5 13.73 10.55 -3.54
N VAL A 6 13.41 9.31 -3.90
CA VAL A 6 12.21 9.01 -4.69
C VAL A 6 10.97 9.08 -3.78
N PRO A 7 9.95 9.89 -4.12
CA PRO A 7 8.73 9.99 -3.34
C PRO A 7 7.98 8.65 -3.36
N ILE A 8 7.51 8.20 -2.20
CA ILE A 8 6.74 6.96 -2.08
C ILE A 8 5.27 7.30 -1.84
N VAL A 9 4.40 6.74 -2.68
CA VAL A 9 2.95 6.76 -2.50
C VAL A 9 2.56 5.49 -1.73
N ASP A 10 2.02 5.68 -0.53
CA ASP A 10 1.54 4.62 0.37
C ASP A 10 0.11 4.98 0.80
N GLN A 11 -0.87 4.26 0.24
CA GLN A 11 -2.29 4.54 0.45
C GLN A 11 -2.72 4.19 1.87
N ASP A 12 -2.17 3.13 2.45
CA ASP A 12 -2.52 2.68 3.81
C ASP A 12 -2.01 3.69 4.84
N LEU A 13 -0.80 4.22 4.65
CA LEU A 13 -0.25 5.30 5.46
C LEU A 13 -1.09 6.57 5.32
N ALA A 14 -1.51 6.93 4.09
CA ALA A 14 -2.39 8.08 3.88
C ALA A 14 -3.73 7.90 4.60
N ALA A 15 -4.36 6.74 4.48
CA ALA A 15 -5.61 6.40 5.15
C ALA A 15 -5.47 6.50 6.68
N TYR A 16 -4.38 5.98 7.23
CA TYR A 16 -4.07 6.08 8.66
C TYR A 16 -3.91 7.55 9.12
N GLN A 17 -3.25 8.39 8.33
CA GLN A 17 -3.09 9.81 8.64
C GLN A 17 -4.41 10.57 8.60
N TYR A 18 -5.28 10.30 7.61
CA TYR A 18 -6.61 10.89 7.56
C TYR A 18 -7.49 10.42 8.72
N LYS A 19 -7.45 9.13 9.07
CA LYS A 19 -8.13 8.59 10.26
C LYS A 19 -7.69 9.31 11.53
N LYS A 20 -6.39 9.52 11.72
CA LYS A 20 -5.83 10.27 12.86
C LYS A 20 -6.29 11.72 12.93
N ARG A 21 -6.59 12.34 11.78
CA ARG A 21 -7.12 13.70 11.68
C ARG A 21 -8.64 13.77 11.90
N GLY A 22 -9.31 12.64 12.10
CA GLY A 22 -10.74 12.58 12.40
C GLY A 22 -11.67 12.54 11.19
N PHE A 23 -11.14 12.29 9.99
CA PHE A 23 -11.98 12.09 8.79
C PHE A 23 -12.68 10.73 8.87
N SER A 24 -13.98 10.71 8.63
CA SER A 24 -14.79 9.47 8.62
C SER A 24 -14.66 8.69 7.32
N ASP A 25 -14.41 9.38 6.22
CA ASP A 25 -14.22 8.91 4.84
C ASP A 25 -12.73 8.75 4.48
N TYR A 26 -11.89 8.52 5.49
CA TYR A 26 -10.44 8.50 5.37
C TYR A 26 -9.90 7.55 4.29
N GLN A 27 -10.56 6.40 4.07
CA GLN A 27 -10.15 5.43 3.03
C GLN A 27 -10.40 5.97 1.62
N ASP A 28 -11.55 6.60 1.40
CA ASP A 28 -11.92 7.17 0.11
C ASP A 28 -11.02 8.36 -0.24
N ILE A 29 -10.78 9.25 0.74
CA ILE A 29 -9.86 10.38 0.57
C ILE A 29 -8.45 9.88 0.24
N ALA A 30 -7.96 8.86 0.96
CA ALA A 30 -6.64 8.28 0.71
C ALA A 30 -6.54 7.66 -0.69
N SER A 31 -7.57 6.92 -1.12
CA SER A 31 -7.65 6.33 -2.46
C SER A 31 -7.64 7.38 -3.56
N ILE A 32 -8.49 8.42 -3.44
CA ILE A 32 -8.58 9.51 -4.43
C ILE A 32 -7.26 10.28 -4.51
N SER A 33 -6.73 10.71 -3.36
CA SER A 33 -5.51 11.52 -3.31
C SER A 33 -4.27 10.74 -3.79
N SER A 34 -4.13 9.46 -3.43
CA SER A 34 -3.03 8.62 -3.89
C SER A 34 -3.08 8.40 -5.40
N ASN A 35 -4.26 8.09 -5.95
CA ASN A 35 -4.45 7.93 -7.39
C ASN A 35 -4.21 9.23 -8.16
N GLN A 36 -4.65 10.37 -7.62
CA GLN A 36 -4.36 11.67 -8.22
C GLN A 36 -2.84 11.91 -8.24
N ARG A 37 -2.15 11.62 -7.14
CA ARG A 37 -0.69 11.83 -7.05
C ARG A 37 0.09 10.95 -8.01
N ILE A 38 -0.31 9.69 -8.17
CA ILE A 38 0.28 8.77 -9.16
C ILE A 38 0.07 9.31 -10.58
N ARG A 39 -1.12 9.82 -10.91
CA ARG A 39 -1.37 10.44 -12.22
C ARG A 39 -0.50 11.67 -12.44
N GLU A 40 -0.34 12.53 -11.45
CA GLU A 40 0.55 13.70 -11.53
C GLU A 40 1.99 13.29 -11.86
N PHE A 41 2.54 12.30 -11.15
CA PHE A 41 3.89 11.78 -11.45
C PHE A 41 3.99 11.24 -12.88
N LEU A 42 2.98 10.48 -13.33
CA LEU A 42 2.96 9.93 -14.68
C LEU A 42 2.89 11.02 -15.76
N PHE A 43 2.09 12.07 -15.56
CA PHE A 43 1.99 13.19 -16.51
C PHE A 43 3.24 14.07 -16.53
N ASN A 44 3.91 14.20 -15.39
CA ASN A 44 5.14 14.99 -15.26
C ASN A 44 6.41 14.20 -15.63
N GLU A 45 6.29 12.91 -15.94
CA GLU A 45 7.43 12.02 -16.19
C GLU A 45 8.41 11.97 -15.00
N GLU A 46 7.88 12.00 -13.78
CA GLU A 46 8.65 11.95 -12.54
C GLU A 46 8.72 10.53 -11.97
N ASP A 47 9.89 10.15 -11.45
CA ASP A 47 10.08 8.87 -10.75
C ASP A 47 9.33 8.85 -9.41
N PHE A 48 8.68 7.73 -9.11
CA PHE A 48 8.01 7.50 -7.83
C PHE A 48 8.07 6.04 -7.39
N GLY A 49 7.98 5.83 -6.09
CA GLY A 49 7.74 4.54 -5.46
C GLY A 49 6.25 4.36 -5.19
N LEU A 50 5.76 3.13 -5.34
CA LEU A 50 4.39 2.76 -5.01
C LEU A 50 4.42 1.57 -4.06
N GLU A 51 3.82 1.74 -2.88
CA GLU A 51 3.52 0.64 -1.97
C GLU A 51 2.19 0.00 -2.39
N LEU A 52 2.21 -1.31 -2.63
CA LEU A 52 1.05 -2.05 -3.12
C LEU A 52 1.12 -3.50 -2.67
N ASN A 53 0.09 -3.96 -1.98
CA ASN A 53 -0.06 -5.37 -1.62
C ASN A 53 -0.45 -6.19 -2.85
N LEU A 54 0.43 -7.01 -3.42
CA LEU A 54 0.16 -7.79 -4.64
C LEU A 54 -0.67 -9.08 -4.43
N GLY A 55 -1.76 -8.99 -3.66
CA GLY A 55 -2.64 -10.11 -3.32
C GLY A 55 -3.76 -10.41 -4.33
N PHE A 56 -4.14 -9.46 -5.20
CA PHE A 56 -5.30 -9.61 -6.10
C PHE A 56 -4.97 -9.30 -7.57
N PRO A 57 -5.65 -9.94 -8.54
CA PRO A 57 -5.45 -9.67 -9.98
C PRO A 57 -5.64 -8.20 -10.40
N SER A 58 -6.49 -7.45 -9.69
CA SER A 58 -6.69 -6.01 -9.89
C SER A 58 -5.40 -5.21 -9.68
N HIS A 59 -4.57 -5.61 -8.71
CA HIS A 59 -3.31 -4.93 -8.41
C HIS A 59 -2.27 -5.11 -9.54
N TYR A 60 -2.22 -6.30 -10.12
CA TYR A 60 -1.38 -6.56 -11.29
C TYR A 60 -1.87 -5.81 -12.53
N SER A 61 -3.20 -5.73 -12.71
CA SER A 61 -3.81 -4.95 -13.80
C SER A 61 -3.47 -3.46 -13.65
N TYR A 62 -3.48 -2.96 -12.41
CA TYR A 62 -3.10 -1.58 -12.11
C TYR A 62 -1.63 -1.30 -12.43
N LEU A 63 -0.69 -2.13 -11.97
CA LEU A 63 0.73 -2.00 -12.33
C LEU A 63 0.95 -2.06 -13.84
N ARG A 64 0.21 -2.93 -14.54
CA ARG A 64 0.27 -3.00 -16.00
C ARG A 64 -0.17 -1.70 -16.65
N SER A 65 -1.25 -1.07 -16.15
CA SER A 65 -1.73 0.21 -16.68
C SER A 65 -0.67 1.31 -16.55
N ILE A 66 0.06 1.36 -15.44
CA ILE A 66 1.19 2.28 -15.21
C ILE A 66 2.32 2.03 -16.20
N ALA A 67 2.72 0.77 -16.36
CA ALA A 67 3.78 0.38 -17.29
C ALA A 67 3.41 0.68 -18.76
N THR A 68 2.13 0.62 -19.12
CA THR A 68 1.66 0.89 -20.48
C THR A 68 1.28 2.35 -20.73
N PHE A 69 1.28 3.20 -19.71
CA PHE A 69 0.91 4.62 -19.82
C PHE A 69 1.86 5.38 -20.77
N ASN A 70 3.16 5.14 -20.63
CA ASN A 70 4.20 5.61 -21.54
C ASN A 70 5.16 4.43 -21.78
N ARG A 71 5.58 4.21 -23.04
CA ARG A 71 6.45 3.09 -23.41
C ARG A 71 7.85 3.16 -22.80
N GLU A 72 8.27 4.35 -22.39
CA GLU A 72 9.56 4.55 -21.71
C GLU A 72 9.49 4.22 -20.22
N ASN A 73 8.29 4.05 -19.65
CA ASN A 73 8.12 3.71 -18.25
C ASN A 73 8.78 2.35 -17.95
N ARG A 74 9.56 2.31 -16.86
CA ARG A 74 10.13 1.09 -16.32
C ARG A 74 9.58 0.85 -14.93
N VAL A 75 9.06 -0.34 -14.70
CA VAL A 75 8.60 -0.76 -13.37
C VAL A 75 9.67 -1.67 -12.77
N GLU A 76 10.33 -1.18 -11.73
CA GLU A 76 11.21 -1.98 -10.89
C GLU A 76 10.44 -2.51 -9.70
N LEU A 77 10.32 -3.84 -9.59
CA LEU A 77 9.56 -4.49 -8.53
C LEU A 77 10.49 -4.94 -7.40
N ILE A 78 10.21 -4.50 -6.18
CA ILE A 78 10.85 -4.98 -4.96
C ILE A 78 9.80 -5.72 -4.15
N LEU A 79 9.99 -7.03 -4.02
CA LEU A 79 9.11 -7.89 -3.24
C LEU A 79 9.70 -8.15 -1.86
N PHE A 80 8.91 -7.90 -0.82
CA PHE A 80 9.22 -8.33 0.54
C PHE A 80 8.35 -9.53 0.87
N PHE A 81 8.98 -10.67 1.15
CA PHE A 81 8.29 -11.88 1.55
C PHE A 81 9.04 -12.56 2.70
N THR A 82 8.29 -13.37 3.46
CA THR A 82 8.82 -14.24 4.51
C THR A 82 8.04 -15.55 4.44
N ASP A 83 8.71 -16.65 4.74
CA ASP A 83 8.11 -17.98 4.90
C ASP A 83 7.65 -18.24 6.34
N ASP A 84 8.12 -17.45 7.29
CA ASP A 84 7.64 -17.48 8.68
C ASP A 84 6.27 -16.78 8.83
N ILE A 85 5.21 -17.59 8.95
CA ILE A 85 3.84 -17.11 9.18
C ILE A 85 3.66 -16.44 10.55
N ASN A 86 4.39 -16.87 11.58
CA ASN A 86 4.26 -16.30 12.92
C ASN A 86 4.78 -14.86 12.94
N LEU A 87 5.88 -14.59 12.22
CA LEU A 87 6.36 -13.23 12.03
C LEU A 87 5.31 -12.32 11.39
N CYS A 88 4.54 -12.83 10.41
CA CYS A 88 3.44 -12.08 9.80
C CYS A 88 2.32 -11.79 10.82
N LEU A 89 1.92 -12.80 11.60
CA LEU A 89 0.88 -12.67 12.61
C LEU A 89 1.27 -11.69 13.73
N ASP A 90 2.50 -11.77 14.22
CA ASP A 90 3.01 -10.87 15.25
C ASP A 90 3.04 -9.42 14.76
N ARG A 91 3.48 -9.19 13.51
CA ARG A 91 3.50 -7.85 12.90
C ARG A 91 2.10 -7.31 12.63
N ALA A 92 1.12 -8.17 12.35
CA ALA A 92 -0.28 -7.77 12.21
C ALA A 92 -0.88 -7.37 13.57
N GLU A 93 -0.62 -8.14 14.62
CA GLU A 93 -1.06 -7.83 15.99
C GLU A 93 -0.48 -6.49 16.47
N ILE A 94 0.84 -6.28 16.31
CA ILE A 94 1.50 -5.02 16.68
C ILE A 94 0.89 -3.84 15.92
N ARG A 95 0.56 -4.00 14.63
CA ARG A 95 -0.10 -2.95 13.83
C ARG A 95 -1.49 -2.62 14.38
N HIS A 96 -2.28 -3.64 14.72
CA HIS A 96 -3.62 -3.47 15.26
C HIS A 96 -3.60 -2.76 16.62
N ILE A 97 -2.74 -3.19 17.55
CA ILE A 97 -2.59 -2.55 18.88
C ILE A 97 -2.24 -1.06 18.75
N ASN A 98 -1.49 -0.69 17.71
CA ASN A 98 -1.11 0.71 17.43
C ASN A 98 -2.15 1.50 16.61
N GLY A 99 -3.37 0.98 16.48
CA GLY A 99 -4.50 1.64 15.81
C GLY A 99 -4.52 1.50 14.28
N GLY A 100 -3.67 0.62 13.73
CA GLY A 100 -3.67 0.23 12.32
C GLY A 100 -4.87 -0.64 11.94
N HIS A 101 -4.90 -1.08 10.68
CA HIS A 101 -5.94 -1.98 10.19
C HIS A 101 -5.83 -3.39 10.78
N GLU A 102 -6.97 -4.04 10.99
CA GLU A 102 -7.05 -5.44 11.41
C GLU A 102 -6.89 -6.34 10.18
N GLU A 103 -5.96 -7.29 10.26
CA GLU A 103 -5.77 -8.34 9.25
C GLU A 103 -6.58 -9.58 9.70
N PRO A 104 -7.55 -10.08 8.90
CA PRO A 104 -8.31 -11.26 9.26
C PRO A 104 -7.40 -12.49 9.25
N GLY A 105 -7.15 -13.09 10.42
CA GLY A 105 -6.27 -14.26 10.49
C GLY A 105 -6.10 -14.93 11.85
N ARG A 106 -6.45 -14.27 12.98
CA ARG A 106 -6.58 -14.99 14.25
C ARG A 106 -7.94 -15.65 14.33
N TYR A 107 -7.98 -16.96 14.12
CA TYR A 107 -8.91 -17.80 14.87
C TYR A 107 -8.68 -17.49 16.35
N HIS A 108 -9.59 -16.74 16.98
CA HIS A 108 -9.72 -16.84 18.42
C HIS A 108 -10.13 -18.28 18.72
N PRO A 109 -9.34 -19.11 19.42
CA PRO A 109 -9.91 -20.29 20.02
C PRO A 109 -11.01 -19.77 20.95
N MET A 110 -12.25 -20.18 20.69
CA MET A 110 -13.35 -19.95 21.62
C MET A 110 -12.87 -20.39 23.00
N GLN A 111 -12.89 -19.46 23.96
CA GLN A 111 -12.63 -19.78 25.35
C GLN A 111 -13.63 -20.87 25.76
N ALA A 112 -13.08 -22.01 26.17
CA ALA A 112 -13.84 -23.10 26.77
C ALA A 112 -14.21 -22.78 28.22
#